data_AF-A0A7C7VIG7-F1
#
_entry.id   AF-A0A7C7VIG7-F1
#
_cell.length_a   1.000
_cell.length_b   1.000
_cell.length_c   1.000
_cell.angle_alpha   90.00
_cell.angle_beta   90.00
_cell.angle_gamma   90.00
#
_symmetry.space_group_name_H-M   'P 1'
#
loop_
_entity.id
_entity.type
_entity.pdbx_description
1 polymer ?
#
loop_
_entity_poly.entity_id
_entity_poly.type
_entity_poly.pdbx_seq_one_letter_code
_entity_poly.pdbx_strand_id
1 'polypeptide(L)'
;MKEKGDKQAPILIVLFHDKENKVRKILAEYSILTGPLTAEEKQKFAHFIEDHKNKLLEELKLSCEDLTKKRKYYCSKFFDIGTQRLKKICQDVFLQSYPEIIPFPFDGFATTRGNAVKDCRLITTELLTGNLNHDWIATQTVQTQNRATRLLRSWDVMGGDGLIRMHPRHQKLGRLISFIEDTLENEKVLNVGQLFKKLIAPPYGFNVASAGLALGVFLAPRQNLAVLVLDDQDISPGAWISKGFTGNFLNLKILDRTTLRYVSDSEAGEWQKLLSKWEMEQTHIGNLTFLEKAQQLKVRVSLPPGQLFERYTRFEEHAQKSIDALRGLDKFYEKEARSLEFSYQKKMQAV
;
A
#
# COMPACT_ATOMS: atom_id res chain seq x y z
N MET A 1 -12.58 -34.96 18.96
CA MET A 1 -12.67 -33.94 17.90
C MET A 1 -11.45 -33.03 17.99
N LYS A 2 -10.46 -33.25 17.12
CA LYS A 2 -9.30 -32.36 16.91
C LYS A 2 -9.29 -32.00 15.42
N GLU A 3 -10.10 -31.04 15.02
CA GLU A 3 -9.95 -30.38 13.72
C GLU A 3 -9.21 -29.06 13.95
N LYS A 4 -7.89 -29.17 14.10
CA LYS A 4 -7.00 -28.05 13.81
C LYS A 4 -6.60 -28.21 12.35
N GLY A 5 -7.03 -27.27 11.52
CA GLY A 5 -6.70 -27.20 10.10
C GLY A 5 -5.22 -27.44 9.86
N ASP A 6 -4.94 -28.59 9.26
CA ASP A 6 -3.61 -28.99 8.87
C ASP A 6 -3.21 -28.09 7.71
N LYS A 7 -2.51 -26.98 8.00
CA LYS A 7 -1.97 -26.05 7.02
C LYS A 7 -0.90 -26.78 6.20
N GLN A 8 -1.31 -27.52 5.20
CA GLN A 8 -0.42 -28.32 4.38
C GLN A 8 0.20 -27.42 3.32
N ALA A 9 1.52 -27.24 3.42
CA ALA A 9 2.26 -26.42 2.48
C ALA A 9 2.25 -27.05 1.07
N PRO A 10 2.14 -26.23 -0.01
CA PRO A 10 2.22 -26.69 -1.39
C PRO A 10 3.67 -27.04 -1.75
N ILE A 11 4.15 -28.18 -1.23
CA ILE A 11 5.50 -28.67 -1.50
C ILE A 11 5.46 -29.56 -2.73
N LEU A 12 6.24 -29.20 -3.75
CA LEU A 12 6.51 -30.01 -4.92
C LEU A 12 7.97 -30.47 -4.89
N ILE A 13 8.17 -31.78 -4.90
CA ILE A 13 9.48 -32.42 -4.93
C ILE A 13 9.75 -32.93 -6.34
N VAL A 14 10.88 -32.54 -6.92
CA VAL A 14 11.37 -33.07 -8.20
C VAL A 14 12.49 -34.06 -7.90
N LEU A 15 12.31 -35.32 -8.28
CA LEU A 15 13.26 -36.38 -8.00
C LEU A 15 14.19 -36.66 -9.19
N PHE A 16 15.47 -36.39 -8.99
CA PHE A 16 16.52 -36.68 -9.96
C PHE A 16 17.12 -38.06 -9.74
N HIS A 17 16.76 -39.00 -10.61
CA HIS A 17 17.33 -40.34 -10.60
C HIS A 17 18.54 -40.41 -11.54
N ASP A 18 19.74 -40.17 -10.99
CA ASP A 18 21.03 -40.19 -11.71
C ASP A 18 21.54 -41.62 -11.96
N LYS A 19 20.82 -42.39 -12.77
CA LYS A 19 21.15 -43.79 -13.06
C LYS A 19 22.55 -43.97 -13.69
N GLU A 20 23.02 -42.97 -14.44
CA GLU A 20 24.29 -43.03 -15.17
C GLU A 20 25.47 -42.40 -14.39
N ASN A 21 25.24 -41.95 -13.15
CA ASN A 21 26.20 -41.22 -12.32
C ASN A 21 26.78 -39.96 -13.00
N LYS A 22 26.07 -39.36 -13.96
CA LYS A 22 26.54 -38.17 -14.70
C LYS A 22 26.60 -36.96 -13.78
N VAL A 23 25.52 -36.72 -13.04
CA VAL A 23 25.45 -35.61 -12.07
C VAL A 23 26.48 -35.81 -10.97
N ARG A 24 26.62 -37.03 -10.46
CA ARG A 24 27.63 -37.37 -9.45
C ARG A 24 29.06 -37.04 -9.91
N LYS A 25 29.43 -37.41 -11.14
CA LYS A 25 30.78 -37.14 -11.70
C LYS A 25 31.03 -35.64 -11.81
N ILE A 26 30.09 -34.90 -12.38
CA ILE A 26 30.20 -33.44 -12.53
C ILE A 26 30.38 -32.76 -11.16
N LEU A 27 29.59 -33.14 -10.15
CA LEU A 27 29.71 -32.59 -8.80
C LEU A 27 31.05 -32.95 -8.13
N ALA A 28 31.54 -34.17 -8.32
CA ALA A 28 32.83 -34.59 -7.78
C ALA A 28 33.96 -33.76 -8.39
N GLU A 29 34.00 -33.61 -9.73
CA GLU A 29 34.99 -32.81 -10.43
C GLU A 29 34.91 -31.32 -10.03
N TYR A 30 33.70 -30.77 -9.95
CA TYR A 30 33.49 -29.39 -9.50
C TYR A 30 33.98 -29.17 -8.06
N SER A 31 33.79 -30.14 -7.16
CA SER A 31 34.27 -30.07 -5.78
C SER A 31 35.80 -30.03 -5.68
N ILE A 32 36.51 -30.72 -6.58
CA ILE A 32 37.98 -30.69 -6.65
C ILE A 32 38.44 -29.30 -7.10
N LEU A 33 37.83 -28.73 -8.15
CA LEU A 33 38.18 -27.42 -8.68
C LEU A 33 37.86 -26.25 -7.73
N THR A 34 36.93 -26.45 -6.80
CA THR A 34 36.53 -25.44 -5.80
C THR A 34 37.18 -25.64 -4.43
N GLY A 35 37.59 -26.87 -4.12
CA GLY A 35 38.18 -27.25 -2.84
C GLY A 35 39.71 -27.13 -2.81
N PRO A 36 40.45 -28.26 -2.66
CA PRO A 36 41.77 -28.32 -2.03
C PRO A 36 42.93 -28.00 -2.98
N LEU A 37 42.77 -27.02 -3.87
CA LEU A 37 43.88 -26.48 -4.65
C LEU A 37 44.63 -25.44 -3.81
N THR A 38 45.96 -25.52 -3.80
CA THR A 38 46.81 -24.52 -3.16
C THR A 38 46.66 -23.15 -3.84
N ALA A 39 47.02 -22.07 -3.14
CA ALA A 39 46.96 -20.72 -3.71
C ALA A 39 47.82 -20.58 -4.98
N GLU A 40 48.99 -21.21 -5.00
CA GLU A 40 49.90 -21.24 -6.15
C GLU A 40 49.30 -21.98 -7.35
N GLU A 41 48.67 -23.14 -7.15
CA GLU A 41 48.00 -23.89 -8.22
C GLU A 41 46.80 -23.14 -8.78
N LYS A 42 46.00 -22.50 -7.91
CA LYS A 42 44.87 -21.67 -8.34
C LYS A 42 45.33 -20.50 -9.20
N GLN A 43 46.47 -19.89 -8.87
CA GLN A 43 47.00 -18.76 -9.62
C GLN A 43 47.63 -19.21 -10.95
N LYS A 44 48.39 -20.31 -10.93
CA LYS A 44 49.06 -20.88 -12.12
C LYS A 44 48.07 -21.38 -13.18
N PHE A 45 46.92 -21.92 -12.77
CA PHE A 45 45.91 -22.49 -13.67
C PHE A 45 44.58 -21.73 -13.66
N ALA A 46 44.57 -20.47 -13.23
CA ALA A 46 43.36 -19.69 -13.00
C ALA A 46 42.35 -19.75 -14.17
N HIS A 47 42.83 -19.46 -15.39
CA HIS A 47 41.99 -19.45 -16.58
C HIS A 47 41.41 -20.85 -16.90
N PHE A 48 42.23 -21.90 -16.84
CA PHE A 48 41.79 -23.27 -17.08
C PHE A 48 40.78 -23.76 -16.02
N ILE A 49 40.99 -23.39 -14.76
CA ILE A 49 40.07 -23.73 -13.67
C ILE A 49 38.73 -23.02 -13.88
N GLU A 50 38.74 -21.75 -14.26
CA GLU A 50 37.52 -20.97 -14.50
C GLU A 50 36.74 -21.49 -15.70
N ASP A 51 37.42 -21.72 -16.83
CA ASP A 51 36.80 -22.28 -18.03
C ASP A 51 36.20 -23.66 -17.76
N HIS A 52 36.92 -24.52 -17.03
CA HIS A 52 36.43 -25.86 -16.71
C HIS A 52 35.24 -25.80 -15.73
N LYS A 53 35.25 -24.91 -14.74
CA LYS A 53 34.09 -24.69 -13.86
C LYS A 53 32.86 -24.27 -14.65
N ASN A 54 33.00 -23.32 -15.57
CA ASN A 54 31.89 -22.84 -16.40
C ASN A 54 31.32 -23.98 -17.26
N LYS A 55 32.20 -24.80 -17.84
CA LYS A 55 31.80 -25.99 -18.60
C LYS A 55 31.03 -27.00 -17.73
N LEU A 56 31.55 -27.34 -16.54
CA LEU A 56 30.90 -28.26 -15.62
C LEU A 56 29.53 -27.74 -15.15
N LEU A 57 29.39 -26.43 -14.93
CA LEU A 57 28.10 -25.83 -14.57
C LEU A 57 27.07 -25.94 -15.71
N GLU A 58 27.48 -25.71 -16.96
CA GLU A 58 26.58 -25.88 -18.10
C GLU A 58 26.22 -27.36 -18.30
N GLU A 59 27.16 -28.29 -18.16
CA GLU A 59 26.90 -29.74 -18.21
C GLU A 59 25.97 -30.21 -17.09
N LEU A 60 26.14 -29.67 -15.87
CA LEU A 60 25.27 -29.94 -14.73
C LEU A 60 23.84 -29.47 -15.01
N LYS A 61 23.71 -28.26 -15.54
CA LYS A 61 22.42 -27.67 -15.91
C LYS A 61 21.71 -28.52 -16.96
N LEU A 62 22.40 -28.89 -18.05
CA LEU A 62 21.84 -29.76 -19.10
C LEU A 62 21.42 -31.13 -18.54
N SER A 63 22.25 -31.73 -17.68
CA SER A 63 21.94 -33.00 -17.01
C SER A 63 20.70 -32.90 -16.13
N CYS A 64 20.56 -31.82 -15.36
CA CYS A 64 19.38 -31.55 -14.54
C CYS A 64 18.12 -31.30 -15.39
N GLU A 65 18.23 -30.58 -16.51
CA GLU A 65 17.13 -30.37 -17.45
C GLU A 65 16.63 -31.69 -18.03
N ASP A 66 17.54 -32.58 -18.43
CA ASP A 66 17.18 -33.91 -18.94
C ASP A 66 16.56 -34.80 -17.86
N LEU A 67 17.04 -34.74 -16.62
CA LEU A 67 16.42 -35.45 -15.49
C LEU A 67 15.03 -34.89 -15.16
N THR A 68 14.83 -33.58 -15.28
CA THR A 68 13.52 -32.92 -15.11
C THR A 68 12.52 -33.40 -16.17
N LYS A 69 12.97 -33.61 -17.41
CA LYS A 69 12.13 -34.18 -18.50
C LYS A 69 11.62 -35.58 -18.20
N LYS A 70 12.23 -36.32 -17.25
CA LYS A 70 11.75 -37.64 -16.80
C LYS A 70 10.50 -37.56 -15.89
N ARG A 71 10.06 -36.35 -15.52
CA ARG A 71 8.79 -36.06 -14.82
C ARG A 71 8.52 -36.87 -13.56
N LYS A 72 9.58 -37.13 -12.79
CA LYS A 72 9.46 -37.78 -11.48
C LYS A 72 9.13 -36.71 -10.42
N TYR A 73 7.85 -36.42 -10.28
CA TYR A 73 7.37 -35.41 -9.34
C TYR A 73 6.57 -36.05 -8.22
N TYR A 74 6.71 -35.52 -7.02
CA TYR A 74 5.91 -35.86 -5.86
C TYR A 74 5.35 -34.57 -5.27
N CYS A 75 4.06 -34.52 -5.01
CA CYS A 75 3.42 -33.39 -4.33
C CYS A 75 2.68 -33.90 -3.10
N SER A 76 2.30 -32.98 -2.22
CA SER A 76 1.42 -33.32 -1.10
C SER A 76 0.13 -33.97 -1.63
N LYS A 77 -0.43 -34.94 -0.89
CA LYS A 77 -1.57 -35.79 -1.32
C LYS A 77 -2.83 -35.02 -1.74
N PHE A 78 -2.90 -33.73 -1.40
CA PHE A 78 -4.02 -32.84 -1.66
C PHE A 78 -3.97 -32.20 -3.05
N PHE A 79 -2.83 -32.29 -3.74
CA PHE A 79 -2.69 -31.79 -5.10
C PHE A 79 -2.78 -32.94 -6.09
N ASP A 80 -3.77 -32.88 -6.97
CA ASP A 80 -3.84 -33.77 -8.12
C ASP A 80 -2.83 -33.29 -9.17
N ILE A 81 -1.70 -34.00 -9.24
CA ILE A 81 -0.60 -33.71 -10.17
C ILE A 81 -0.49 -34.81 -11.23
N GLY A 82 -0.96 -34.52 -12.44
CA GLY A 82 -0.80 -35.41 -13.58
C GLY A 82 0.65 -35.49 -14.09
N THR A 83 0.86 -36.23 -15.19
CA THR A 83 2.19 -36.42 -15.83
C THR A 83 2.59 -35.25 -16.75
N GLN A 84 2.37 -34.02 -16.29
CA GLN A 84 2.52 -32.80 -17.11
C GLN A 84 3.94 -32.20 -17.00
N ARG A 85 4.22 -31.15 -17.78
CA ARG A 85 5.48 -30.40 -17.67
C ARG A 85 5.52 -29.65 -16.34
N LEU A 86 6.71 -29.52 -15.73
CA LEU A 86 6.91 -28.88 -14.42
C LEU A 86 6.18 -27.54 -14.29
N LYS A 87 6.32 -26.65 -15.28
CA LYS A 87 5.66 -25.34 -15.29
C LYS A 87 4.14 -25.42 -15.07
N LYS A 88 3.49 -26.40 -15.71
CA LYS A 88 2.05 -26.59 -15.63
C LYS A 88 1.64 -27.17 -14.28
N ILE A 89 2.41 -28.13 -13.74
CA ILE A 89 2.21 -28.66 -12.38
C ILE A 89 2.34 -27.54 -11.34
N CYS A 90 3.39 -26.71 -11.43
CA CYS A 90 3.55 -25.56 -10.52
C CYS A 90 2.37 -24.59 -10.61
N GLN A 91 1.86 -24.34 -11.83
CA GLN A 91 0.70 -23.49 -12.03
C GLN A 91 -0.57 -24.10 -11.42
N ASP A 92 -0.77 -25.41 -11.55
CA ASP A 92 -1.95 -26.09 -11.00
C ASP A 92 -1.91 -26.14 -9.48
N VAL A 93 -0.75 -26.47 -8.89
CA VAL A 93 -0.51 -26.40 -7.43
C VAL A 93 -0.77 -24.98 -6.92
N PHE A 94 -0.31 -23.96 -7.66
CA PHE A 94 -0.55 -22.56 -7.32
C PHE A 94 -2.05 -22.20 -7.37
N LEU A 95 -2.77 -22.54 -8.43
CA LEU A 95 -4.20 -22.24 -8.56
C LEU A 95 -5.07 -22.99 -7.54
N GLN A 96 -4.68 -24.22 -7.17
CA GLN A 96 -5.33 -24.98 -6.10
C GLN A 96 -5.05 -24.38 -4.71
N SER A 97 -3.84 -23.82 -4.50
CA SER A 97 -3.48 -23.15 -3.25
C SER A 97 -4.12 -21.77 -3.11
N TYR A 98 -4.31 -21.06 -4.21
CA TYR A 98 -4.81 -19.68 -4.26
C TYR A 98 -6.00 -19.55 -5.22
N PRO A 99 -7.14 -20.21 -4.93
CA PRO A 99 -8.29 -20.23 -5.83
C PRO A 99 -8.94 -18.86 -6.02
N GLU A 100 -8.72 -17.92 -5.11
CA GLU A 100 -9.29 -16.56 -5.12
C GLU A 100 -8.32 -15.50 -5.66
N ILE A 101 -7.30 -15.91 -6.42
CA ILE A 101 -6.35 -14.98 -7.01
C ILE A 101 -7.02 -13.92 -7.89
N ILE A 102 -6.59 -12.67 -7.71
CA ILE A 102 -6.98 -11.50 -8.49
C ILE A 102 -5.77 -11.09 -9.35
N PRO A 103 -5.95 -10.81 -10.66
CA PRO A 103 -4.83 -10.48 -11.56
C PRO A 103 -4.00 -9.31 -11.04
N PHE A 104 -2.67 -9.36 -11.15
CA PHE A 104 -1.81 -8.22 -10.80
C PHE A 104 -0.89 -7.89 -11.98
N PRO A 105 -1.29 -6.98 -12.89
CA PRO A 105 -0.63 -6.80 -14.18
C PRO A 105 0.59 -5.87 -14.10
N PHE A 106 1.39 -5.99 -13.04
CA PHE A 106 2.65 -5.28 -12.91
C PHE A 106 3.82 -6.24 -13.07
N ASP A 107 4.61 -6.00 -14.12
CA ASP A 107 5.83 -6.74 -14.41
C ASP A 107 7.06 -5.91 -13.96
N GLY A 108 8.15 -6.58 -13.57
CA GLY A 108 9.41 -5.89 -13.23
C GLY A 108 9.60 -5.52 -11.75
N PHE A 109 8.92 -6.20 -10.83
CA PHE A 109 9.19 -6.08 -9.39
C PHE A 109 10.55 -6.67 -8.98
N ALA A 110 11.10 -7.60 -9.77
CA ALA A 110 12.38 -8.27 -9.50
C ALA A 110 13.61 -7.48 -10.01
N THR A 111 13.42 -6.38 -10.75
CA THR A 111 14.54 -5.62 -11.32
C THR A 111 14.91 -4.45 -10.42
N THR A 112 16.17 -4.39 -10.00
CA THR A 112 16.71 -3.35 -9.09
C THR A 112 16.55 -1.92 -9.63
N ARG A 113 16.41 -1.76 -10.95
CA ARG A 113 16.18 -0.48 -11.64
C ARG A 113 14.75 -0.32 -12.20
N GLY A 114 13.84 -1.22 -11.88
CA GLY A 114 12.48 -1.23 -12.41
C GLY A 114 11.61 -0.10 -11.85
N ASN A 115 10.89 0.61 -12.73
CA ASN A 115 9.90 1.61 -12.32
C ASN A 115 8.57 0.99 -11.82
N ALA A 116 8.40 -0.33 -11.90
CA ALA A 116 7.14 -1.02 -11.58
C ALA A 116 6.66 -0.73 -10.17
N VAL A 117 7.58 -0.79 -9.20
CA VAL A 117 7.29 -0.56 -7.79
C VAL A 117 6.93 0.91 -7.53
N LYS A 118 7.61 1.84 -8.21
CA LYS A 118 7.35 3.29 -8.09
C LYS A 118 5.96 3.64 -8.63
N ASP A 119 5.62 3.15 -9.82
CA ASP A 119 4.31 3.40 -10.43
C ASP A 119 3.19 2.74 -9.62
N CYS A 120 3.42 1.52 -9.10
CA CYS A 120 2.46 0.85 -8.23
C CYS A 120 2.21 1.67 -6.96
N ARG A 121 3.26 2.21 -6.34
CA ARG A 121 3.15 3.09 -5.17
C ARG A 121 2.41 4.39 -5.50
N LEU A 122 2.70 5.02 -6.63
CA LEU A 122 2.02 6.22 -7.10
C LEU A 122 0.51 5.94 -7.27
N ILE A 123 0.16 4.92 -8.05
CA ILE A 123 -1.23 4.52 -8.28
C ILE A 123 -1.94 4.18 -6.96
N THR A 124 -1.25 3.49 -6.04
CA THR A 124 -1.82 3.18 -4.71
C THR A 124 -2.08 4.45 -3.91
N THR A 125 -1.13 5.40 -3.91
CA THR A 125 -1.26 6.70 -3.24
C THR A 125 -2.49 7.45 -3.72
N GLU A 126 -2.66 7.57 -5.03
CA GLU A 126 -3.77 8.33 -5.62
C GLU A 126 -5.13 7.65 -5.45
N LEU A 127 -5.16 6.31 -5.35
CA LEU A 127 -6.37 5.61 -4.95
C LEU A 127 -6.73 5.89 -3.49
N LEU A 128 -5.74 5.84 -2.60
CA LEU A 128 -5.96 6.07 -1.16
C LEU A 128 -6.43 7.49 -0.87
N THR A 129 -5.95 8.48 -1.64
CA THR A 129 -6.41 9.89 -1.53
C THR A 129 -7.69 10.17 -2.30
N GLY A 130 -8.18 9.23 -3.12
CA GLY A 130 -9.38 9.42 -3.94
C GLY A 130 -9.18 10.31 -5.19
N ASN A 131 -7.94 10.63 -5.53
CA ASN A 131 -7.60 11.48 -6.68
C ASN A 131 -7.59 10.71 -8.01
N LEU A 132 -7.40 9.39 -7.96
CA LEU A 132 -7.27 8.59 -9.18
C LEU A 132 -8.60 8.53 -9.93
N ASN A 133 -8.65 9.23 -11.07
CA ASN A 133 -9.76 9.25 -12.02
C ASN A 133 -9.22 9.28 -13.47
N HIS A 134 -10.12 9.31 -14.46
CA HIS A 134 -9.74 9.33 -15.87
C HIS A 134 -8.84 10.52 -16.24
N ASP A 135 -9.13 11.71 -15.70
CA ASP A 135 -8.39 12.93 -15.99
C ASP A 135 -6.97 12.86 -15.42
N TRP A 136 -6.83 12.42 -14.16
CA TRP A 136 -5.53 12.18 -13.55
C TRP A 136 -4.68 11.19 -14.35
N ILE A 137 -5.29 10.11 -14.87
CA ILE A 137 -4.58 9.13 -15.70
C ILE A 137 -4.07 9.77 -16.99
N ALA A 138 -4.87 10.64 -17.61
CA ALA A 138 -4.52 11.31 -18.86
C ALA A 138 -3.35 12.29 -18.70
N THR A 139 -3.10 12.83 -17.50
CA THR A 139 -1.95 13.72 -17.23
C THR A 139 -0.66 12.98 -16.92
N GLN A 140 -0.67 11.66 -16.76
CA GLN A 140 0.53 10.89 -16.42
C GLN A 140 1.42 10.59 -17.63
N THR A 141 2.64 10.14 -17.35
CA THR A 141 3.51 9.58 -18.40
C THR A 141 2.84 8.37 -19.06
N VAL A 142 3.14 8.13 -20.35
CA VAL A 142 2.62 6.98 -21.11
C VAL A 142 2.85 5.65 -20.37
N GLN A 143 3.99 5.50 -19.69
CA GLN A 143 4.29 4.31 -18.90
C GLN A 143 3.29 4.10 -17.75
N THR A 144 3.07 5.14 -16.95
CA THR A 144 2.16 5.10 -15.80
C THR A 144 0.71 4.98 -16.26
N GLN A 145 0.33 5.70 -17.32
CA GLN A 145 -0.99 5.60 -17.96
C GLN A 145 -1.28 4.15 -18.39
N ASN A 146 -0.38 3.52 -19.13
CA ASN A 146 -0.54 2.13 -19.56
C ASN A 146 -0.71 1.15 -18.39
N ARG A 147 0.05 1.35 -17.30
CA ARG A 147 -0.05 0.51 -16.09
C ARG A 147 -1.36 0.72 -15.35
N ALA A 148 -1.76 1.97 -15.13
CA ALA A 148 -3.04 2.30 -14.51
C ALA A 148 -4.21 1.72 -15.33
N THR A 149 -4.26 2.00 -16.63
CA THR A 149 -5.31 1.49 -17.52
C THR A 149 -5.36 -0.04 -17.54
N ARG A 150 -4.20 -0.72 -17.59
CA ARG A 150 -4.14 -2.19 -17.56
C ARG A 150 -4.66 -2.76 -16.24
N LEU A 151 -4.28 -2.17 -15.10
CA LEU A 151 -4.80 -2.55 -13.78
C LEU A 151 -6.32 -2.36 -13.70
N LEU A 152 -6.79 -1.15 -13.97
CA LEU A 152 -8.20 -0.78 -13.80
C LEU A 152 -9.11 -1.58 -14.72
N ARG A 153 -8.65 -1.89 -15.95
CA ARG A 153 -9.34 -2.79 -16.86
C ARG A 153 -9.34 -4.24 -16.37
N SER A 154 -8.22 -4.74 -15.83
CA SER A 154 -8.14 -6.11 -15.31
C SER A 154 -9.02 -6.34 -14.08
N TRP A 155 -9.26 -5.28 -13.29
CA TRP A 155 -10.09 -5.32 -12.09
C TRP A 155 -11.52 -4.81 -12.33
N ASP A 156 -11.78 -4.26 -13.52
CA ASP A 156 -13.04 -3.63 -13.91
C ASP A 156 -13.62 -2.73 -12.80
N VAL A 157 -12.78 -1.80 -12.35
CA VAL A 157 -13.05 -0.88 -11.22
C VAL A 157 -13.43 0.52 -11.68
N MET A 158 -13.25 0.87 -12.96
CA MET A 158 -13.51 2.22 -13.47
C MET A 158 -14.94 2.37 -13.97
N GLY A 159 -15.59 3.42 -13.49
CA GLY A 159 -16.92 3.91 -13.84
C GLY A 159 -16.99 4.46 -15.27
N GLY A 160 -18.21 4.58 -15.81
CA GLY A 160 -18.43 5.30 -17.07
C GLY A 160 -18.29 6.82 -16.91
N ASP A 161 -18.38 7.31 -15.68
CA ASP A 161 -18.14 8.67 -15.22
C ASP A 161 -16.65 8.99 -15.01
N GLY A 162 -15.75 8.03 -15.27
CA GLY A 162 -14.31 8.19 -15.08
C GLY A 162 -13.84 8.07 -13.63
N LEU A 163 -14.72 7.74 -12.68
CA LEU A 163 -14.39 7.55 -11.26
C LEU A 163 -14.19 6.08 -10.90
N ILE A 164 -13.64 5.79 -9.73
CA ILE A 164 -13.58 4.41 -9.21
C ILE A 164 -14.97 4.02 -8.69
N ARG A 165 -15.44 2.84 -9.09
CA ARG A 165 -16.75 2.30 -8.72
C ARG A 165 -16.77 1.89 -7.24
N MET A 166 -17.92 2.09 -6.60
CA MET A 166 -18.18 1.58 -5.25
C MET A 166 -18.06 0.05 -5.17
N HIS A 167 -18.59 -0.66 -6.18
CA HIS A 167 -18.47 -2.11 -6.34
C HIS A 167 -17.78 -2.45 -7.68
N PRO A 168 -16.59 -3.08 -7.64
CA PRO A 168 -15.90 -3.56 -8.83
C PRO A 168 -16.69 -4.67 -9.54
N ARG A 169 -16.61 -4.72 -10.87
CA ARG A 169 -17.28 -5.78 -11.66
C ARG A 169 -16.47 -7.07 -11.74
N HIS A 170 -15.17 -7.05 -11.44
CA HIS A 170 -14.38 -8.27 -11.32
C HIS A 170 -14.86 -9.08 -10.12
N GLN A 171 -15.50 -10.24 -10.37
CA GLN A 171 -16.22 -11.03 -9.38
C GLN A 171 -15.45 -11.30 -8.07
N LYS A 172 -14.20 -11.77 -8.15
CA LYS A 172 -13.41 -12.08 -6.94
C LYS A 172 -13.03 -10.83 -6.14
N LEU A 173 -12.79 -9.71 -6.84
CA LEU A 173 -12.49 -8.44 -6.19
C LEU A 173 -13.76 -7.87 -5.57
N GLY A 174 -14.89 -7.93 -6.28
CA GLY A 174 -16.20 -7.57 -5.74
C GLY A 174 -16.52 -8.33 -4.45
N ARG A 175 -16.33 -9.66 -4.41
CA ARG A 175 -16.49 -10.45 -3.19
C ARG A 175 -15.58 -10.01 -2.05
N LEU A 176 -14.34 -9.64 -2.35
CA LEU A 176 -13.42 -9.10 -1.35
C LEU A 176 -13.91 -7.75 -0.81
N ILE A 177 -14.37 -6.85 -1.68
CA ILE A 177 -14.92 -5.55 -1.27
C ILE A 177 -16.14 -5.76 -0.37
N SER A 178 -17.09 -6.61 -0.77
CA SER A 178 -18.25 -6.95 0.08
C SER A 178 -17.86 -7.55 1.42
N PHE A 179 -16.85 -8.44 1.47
CA PHE A 179 -16.33 -8.94 2.74
C PHE A 179 -15.83 -7.82 3.66
N ILE A 180 -15.14 -6.82 3.11
CA ILE A 180 -14.67 -5.66 3.90
C ILE A 180 -15.87 -4.84 4.39
N GLU A 181 -16.86 -4.59 3.53
CA GLU A 181 -18.10 -3.88 3.88
C GLU A 181 -18.86 -4.58 5.00
N ASP A 182 -19.17 -5.87 4.83
CA ASP A 182 -19.87 -6.69 5.82
C ASP A 182 -19.12 -6.69 7.16
N THR A 183 -17.79 -6.74 7.13
CA THR A 183 -16.98 -6.71 8.36
C THR A 183 -17.11 -5.35 9.05
N LEU A 184 -17.04 -4.24 8.30
CA LEU A 184 -17.20 -2.90 8.85
C LEU A 184 -18.63 -2.63 9.35
N GLU A 185 -19.64 -3.17 8.70
CA GLU A 185 -21.04 -3.03 9.14
C GLU A 185 -21.30 -3.77 10.46
N ASN A 186 -20.77 -4.99 10.60
CA ASN A 186 -20.99 -5.86 11.75
C ASN A 186 -20.05 -5.54 12.92
N GLU A 187 -18.74 -5.42 12.67
CA GLU A 187 -17.72 -5.24 13.70
C GLU A 187 -17.42 -3.76 14.01
N LYS A 188 -17.92 -2.83 13.16
CA LYS A 188 -17.70 -1.37 13.21
C LYS A 188 -16.26 -0.91 12.99
N VAL A 189 -15.29 -1.79 13.20
CA VAL A 189 -13.86 -1.52 13.05
C VAL A 189 -13.19 -2.71 12.37
N LEU A 190 -12.29 -2.44 11.43
CA LEU A 190 -11.47 -3.43 10.75
C LEU A 190 -9.99 -3.09 10.88
N ASN A 191 -9.18 -4.01 11.40
CA ASN A 191 -7.73 -3.82 11.44
C ASN A 191 -7.09 -4.07 10.06
N VAL A 192 -6.34 -3.08 9.57
CA VAL A 192 -5.75 -3.11 8.21
C VAL A 192 -4.62 -4.15 8.13
N GLY A 193 -3.82 -4.31 9.18
CA GLY A 193 -2.76 -5.32 9.23
C GLY A 193 -3.29 -6.76 9.21
N GLN A 194 -4.38 -7.02 9.94
CA GLN A 194 -5.09 -8.30 9.89
C GLN A 194 -5.70 -8.57 8.52
N LEU A 195 -6.32 -7.56 7.89
CA LEU A 195 -6.80 -7.65 6.52
C LEU A 195 -5.65 -8.04 5.56
N PHE A 196 -4.49 -7.37 5.66
CA PHE A 196 -3.34 -7.68 4.81
C PHE A 196 -2.81 -9.11 5.02
N LYS A 197 -2.71 -9.57 6.27
CA LYS A 197 -2.33 -10.95 6.58
C LYS A 197 -3.29 -11.95 5.94
N LYS A 198 -4.60 -11.66 5.93
CA LYS A 198 -5.62 -12.49 5.27
C LYS A 198 -5.49 -12.45 3.74
N LEU A 199 -5.24 -11.29 3.16
CA LEU A 199 -5.07 -11.13 1.70
C LEU A 199 -3.81 -11.79 1.15
N ILE A 200 -2.71 -11.75 1.89
CA ILE A 200 -1.44 -12.36 1.47
C ILE A 200 -1.51 -13.89 1.58
N ALA A 201 -2.29 -14.41 2.54
CA ALA A 201 -2.49 -15.83 2.70
C ALA A 201 -3.43 -16.43 1.63
N PRO A 202 -3.44 -17.77 1.47
CA PRO A 202 -4.54 -18.48 0.84
C PRO A 202 -5.91 -18.06 1.41
N PRO A 203 -6.96 -17.93 0.58
CA PRO A 203 -7.03 -18.34 -0.83
C PRO A 203 -6.61 -17.26 -1.84
N TYR A 204 -6.21 -16.06 -1.41
CA TYR A 204 -6.04 -14.92 -2.32
C TYR A 204 -4.63 -14.77 -2.88
N GLY A 205 -3.60 -14.86 -2.03
CA GLY A 205 -2.20 -14.81 -2.46
C GLY A 205 -1.73 -13.44 -2.95
N PHE A 206 -2.27 -12.34 -2.41
CA PHE A 206 -1.77 -11.01 -2.73
C PHE A 206 -0.30 -10.86 -2.28
N ASN A 207 0.45 -10.00 -2.97
CA ASN A 207 1.66 -9.42 -2.38
C ASN A 207 1.28 -8.10 -1.68
N VAL A 208 2.21 -7.52 -0.93
CA VAL A 208 1.96 -6.27 -0.17
C VAL A 208 1.51 -5.13 -1.08
N ALA A 209 2.05 -5.04 -2.30
CA ALA A 209 1.72 -3.96 -3.24
C ALA A 209 0.31 -4.13 -3.82
N SER A 210 -0.06 -5.34 -4.25
CA SER A 210 -1.40 -5.60 -4.76
C SER A 210 -2.47 -5.51 -3.66
N ALA A 211 -2.14 -5.87 -2.41
CA ALA A 211 -3.04 -5.67 -1.27
C ALA A 211 -3.27 -4.17 -0.99
N GLY A 212 -2.22 -3.35 -1.12
CA GLY A 212 -2.33 -1.89 -1.06
C GLY A 212 -3.26 -1.32 -2.13
N LEU A 213 -3.15 -1.78 -3.38
CA LEU A 213 -4.08 -1.39 -4.45
C LEU A 213 -5.52 -1.78 -4.14
N ALA A 214 -5.76 -2.99 -3.59
CA ALA A 214 -7.10 -3.43 -3.23
C ALA A 214 -7.72 -2.55 -2.12
N LEU A 215 -6.93 -2.18 -1.10
CA LEU A 215 -7.33 -1.21 -0.08
C LEU A 215 -7.63 0.16 -0.69
N GLY A 216 -6.78 0.63 -1.62
CA GLY A 216 -6.99 1.87 -2.34
C GLY A 216 -8.30 1.87 -3.15
N VAL A 217 -8.60 0.79 -3.87
CA VAL A 217 -9.86 0.63 -4.60
C VAL A 217 -11.07 0.63 -3.65
N PHE A 218 -10.94 0.05 -2.46
CA PHE A 218 -11.98 0.13 -1.44
C PHE A 218 -12.19 1.58 -0.97
N LEU A 219 -11.12 2.30 -0.64
CA LEU A 219 -11.20 3.64 -0.04
C LEU A 219 -11.53 4.76 -1.04
N ALA A 220 -11.10 4.63 -2.30
CA ALA A 220 -11.29 5.66 -3.34
C ALA A 220 -12.74 6.19 -3.46
N PRO A 221 -13.78 5.35 -3.57
CA PRO A 221 -15.18 5.83 -3.60
C PRO A 221 -15.77 6.12 -2.22
N ARG A 222 -15.04 5.82 -1.13
CA ARG A 222 -15.49 5.89 0.27
C ARG A 222 -14.84 7.02 1.05
N GLN A 223 -14.27 8.02 0.37
CA GLN A 223 -13.53 9.12 1.00
C GLN A 223 -14.33 9.88 2.07
N ASN A 224 -15.66 9.96 1.96
CA ASN A 224 -16.52 10.61 2.94
C ASN A 224 -17.18 9.64 3.95
N LEU A 225 -17.01 8.32 3.74
CA LEU A 225 -17.70 7.29 4.50
C LEU A 225 -16.76 6.53 5.43
N ALA A 226 -15.50 6.34 5.03
CA ALA A 226 -14.56 5.47 5.74
C ALA A 226 -13.29 6.23 6.13
N VAL A 227 -12.92 6.14 7.41
CA VAL A 227 -11.77 6.85 7.99
C VAL A 227 -10.67 5.88 8.42
N LEU A 228 -9.43 6.26 8.12
CA LEU A 228 -8.25 5.60 8.66
C LEU A 228 -7.97 6.15 10.07
N VAL A 229 -7.73 5.24 10.99
CA VAL A 229 -7.38 5.53 12.38
C VAL A 229 -6.02 4.90 12.64
N LEU A 230 -5.06 5.68 13.13
CA LEU A 230 -3.74 5.22 13.50
C LEU A 230 -3.51 5.54 14.98
N ASP A 231 -3.24 4.51 15.79
CA ASP A 231 -3.06 4.66 17.25
C ASP A 231 -4.24 5.39 17.91
N ASP A 232 -5.46 4.94 17.59
CA ASP A 232 -6.72 5.50 18.10
C ASP A 232 -6.98 6.97 17.72
N GLN A 233 -6.23 7.52 16.76
CA GLN A 233 -6.42 8.87 16.23
C GLN A 233 -6.78 8.84 14.76
N ASP A 234 -7.85 9.55 14.41
CA ASP A 234 -8.22 9.77 13.01
C ASP A 234 -7.09 10.46 12.25
N ILE A 235 -6.76 9.93 11.09
CA ILE A 235 -5.65 10.42 10.27
C ILE A 235 -6.11 10.60 8.83
N SER A 236 -5.73 11.72 8.23
CA SER A 236 -6.05 11.98 6.83
C SER A 236 -5.30 11.00 5.92
N PRO A 237 -5.85 10.67 4.73
CA PRO A 237 -5.17 9.79 3.79
C PRO A 237 -3.73 10.23 3.47
N GLY A 238 -3.52 11.53 3.24
CA GLY A 238 -2.18 12.07 2.97
C GLY A 238 -1.19 11.90 4.13
N ALA A 239 -1.63 12.21 5.36
CA ALA A 239 -0.80 12.03 6.56
C ALA A 239 -0.58 10.54 6.88
N TRP A 240 -1.54 9.68 6.56
CA TRP A 240 -1.38 8.24 6.70
C TRP A 240 -0.37 7.70 5.69
N ILE A 241 -0.42 8.14 4.42
CA ILE A 241 0.51 7.71 3.37
C ILE A 241 1.96 8.05 3.72
N SER A 242 2.21 9.23 4.30
CA SER A 242 3.57 9.64 4.70
C SER A 242 4.17 8.74 5.79
N LYS A 243 3.33 8.16 6.65
CA LYS A 243 3.73 7.19 7.70
C LYS A 243 3.68 5.73 7.22
N GLY A 244 2.70 5.40 6.39
CA GLY A 244 2.34 4.04 5.99
C GLY A 244 3.28 3.42 4.96
N PHE A 245 4.02 4.23 4.20
CA PHE A 245 5.01 3.74 3.26
C PHE A 245 6.44 3.81 3.81
N THR A 246 7.22 2.74 3.61
CA THR A 246 8.67 2.75 3.78
C THR A 246 9.32 2.51 2.41
N GLY A 247 9.82 3.58 1.80
CA GLY A 247 10.20 3.59 0.40
C GLY A 247 8.97 3.40 -0.50
N ASN A 248 8.96 2.34 -1.32
CA ASN A 248 7.86 2.05 -2.24
C ASN A 248 6.85 1.01 -1.74
N PHE A 249 7.03 0.48 -0.52
CA PHE A 249 6.18 -0.58 0.02
C PHE A 249 5.47 -0.11 1.29
N LEU A 250 4.28 -0.66 1.53
CA LEU A 250 3.56 -0.43 2.78
C LEU A 250 4.26 -1.13 3.95
N ASN A 251 4.32 -0.44 5.09
CA ASN A 251 4.97 -0.91 6.29
C ASN A 251 3.99 -1.71 7.16
N LEU A 252 4.19 -3.03 7.24
CA LEU A 252 3.30 -3.93 7.98
C LEU A 252 3.14 -3.53 9.46
N LYS A 253 4.14 -2.92 10.10
CA LYS A 253 4.03 -2.47 11.51
C LYS A 253 3.04 -1.30 11.65
N ILE A 254 2.99 -0.42 10.65
CA ILE A 254 2.02 0.68 10.62
C ILE A 254 0.63 0.14 10.30
N LEU A 255 0.53 -0.82 9.37
CA LEU A 255 -0.75 -1.48 9.05
C LEU A 255 -1.35 -2.18 10.27
N ASP A 256 -0.54 -2.88 11.07
CA ASP A 256 -1.00 -3.55 12.30
C ASP A 256 -1.59 -2.59 13.35
N ARG A 257 -1.16 -1.32 13.33
CA ARG A 257 -1.65 -0.24 14.20
C ARG A 257 -2.73 0.62 13.55
N THR A 258 -3.08 0.33 12.30
CA THR A 258 -4.10 1.07 11.55
C THR A 258 -5.40 0.31 11.58
N THR A 259 -6.49 1.00 11.89
CA THR A 259 -7.85 0.49 11.75
C THR A 259 -8.65 1.34 10.77
N LEU A 260 -9.71 0.74 10.25
CA LEU A 260 -10.69 1.34 9.36
C LEU A 260 -12.05 1.29 10.02
N ARG A 261 -12.84 2.36 9.91
CA ARG A 261 -14.22 2.39 10.41
C ARG A 261 -15.08 3.30 9.54
N TYR A 262 -16.39 3.08 9.56
CA TYR A 262 -17.31 4.02 8.95
C TYR A 262 -17.59 5.21 9.87
N VAL A 263 -17.80 6.36 9.23
CA VAL A 263 -18.36 7.55 9.86
C VAL A 263 -19.88 7.43 9.83
N SER A 264 -20.54 7.70 10.96
CA SER A 264 -22.00 7.71 11.01
C SER A 264 -22.58 8.98 10.41
N ASP A 265 -23.81 8.89 9.86
CA ASP A 265 -24.52 10.03 9.28
C ASP A 265 -24.74 11.16 10.30
N SER A 266 -24.92 10.82 11.57
CA SER A 266 -25.01 11.80 12.66
C SER A 266 -23.71 12.58 12.85
N GLU A 267 -22.56 11.90 12.84
CA GLU A 267 -21.25 12.54 12.98
C GLU A 267 -20.97 13.46 11.79
N ALA A 268 -21.28 13.02 10.56
CA ALA A 268 -21.13 13.83 9.36
C ALA A 268 -22.03 15.07 9.37
N GLY A 269 -23.28 14.92 9.81
CA GLY A 269 -24.25 16.02 9.90
C GLY A 269 -23.84 17.11 10.88
N GLU A 270 -23.27 16.75 12.04
CA GLU A 270 -22.77 17.73 13.02
C GLU A 270 -21.63 18.57 12.46
N TRP A 271 -20.67 17.93 11.79
CA TRP A 271 -19.57 18.62 11.13
C TRP A 271 -20.04 19.50 9.99
N GLN A 272 -20.95 19.02 9.15
CA GLN A 272 -21.48 19.81 8.04
C GLN A 272 -22.23 21.05 8.54
N LYS A 273 -23.00 20.93 9.64
CA LYS A 273 -23.68 22.07 10.26
C LYS A 273 -22.69 23.09 10.84
N LEU A 274 -21.62 22.63 11.48
CA LEU A 274 -20.57 23.51 12.01
C LEU A 274 -19.81 24.22 10.89
N LEU A 275 -19.30 23.48 9.91
CA LEU A 275 -18.47 24.01 8.82
C LEU A 275 -19.25 24.96 7.91
N SER A 276 -20.54 24.69 7.64
CA SER A 276 -21.37 25.61 6.86
C SER A 276 -21.65 26.93 7.58
N LYS A 277 -21.72 26.94 8.92
CA LYS A 277 -21.81 28.19 9.69
C LYS A 277 -20.49 28.93 9.73
N TRP A 278 -19.38 28.19 9.87
CA TRP A 278 -18.05 28.78 9.84
C TRP A 278 -17.76 29.43 8.49
N GLU A 279 -18.20 28.83 7.38
CA GLU A 279 -18.05 29.40 6.04
C GLU A 279 -18.73 30.77 5.85
N MET A 280 -19.80 31.04 6.60
CA MET A 280 -20.50 32.32 6.56
C MET A 280 -19.84 33.40 7.42
N GLU A 281 -18.91 33.04 8.31
CA GLU A 281 -18.26 33.96 9.23
C GLU A 281 -17.18 34.78 8.53
N GLN A 282 -17.27 36.10 8.64
CA GLN A 282 -16.37 37.04 7.97
C GLN A 282 -15.42 37.76 8.94
N THR A 283 -15.66 37.65 10.24
CA THR A 283 -14.85 38.35 11.25
C THR A 283 -13.69 37.49 11.74
N HIS A 284 -12.54 38.11 12.03
CA HIS A 284 -11.39 37.40 12.60
C HIS A 284 -11.72 36.77 13.97
N ILE A 285 -12.47 37.48 14.82
CA ILE A 285 -12.90 36.97 16.15
C ILE A 285 -13.88 35.80 15.99
N GLY A 286 -14.84 35.90 15.07
CA GLY A 286 -15.76 34.81 14.77
C GLY A 286 -15.02 33.56 14.28
N ASN A 287 -14.02 33.74 13.40
CA ASN A 287 -13.17 32.63 12.94
C ASN A 287 -12.47 31.89 14.10
N LEU A 288 -11.96 32.61 15.11
CA LEU A 288 -11.38 31.98 16.30
C LEU A 288 -12.44 31.22 17.11
N THR A 289 -13.61 31.81 17.27
CA THR A 289 -14.73 31.20 17.98
C THR A 289 -15.16 29.89 17.33
N PHE A 290 -15.19 29.84 15.99
CA PHE A 290 -15.50 28.61 15.26
C PHE A 290 -14.36 27.59 15.30
N LEU A 291 -13.09 28.01 15.29
CA LEU A 291 -11.96 27.12 15.50
C LEU A 291 -12.06 26.41 16.85
N GLU A 292 -12.35 27.14 17.93
CA GLU A 292 -12.57 26.55 19.26
C GLU A 292 -13.74 25.56 19.27
N LYS A 293 -14.89 25.93 18.67
CA LYS A 293 -16.04 25.02 18.53
C LYS A 293 -15.68 23.76 17.74
N ALA A 294 -14.86 23.89 16.70
CA ALA A 294 -14.40 22.77 15.88
C ALA A 294 -13.47 21.84 16.69
N GLN A 295 -12.55 22.40 17.49
CA GLN A 295 -11.70 21.62 18.40
C GLN A 295 -12.52 20.88 19.45
N GLN A 296 -13.52 21.53 20.05
CA GLN A 296 -14.45 20.89 20.98
C GLN A 296 -15.25 19.77 20.32
N LEU A 297 -15.73 19.99 19.08
CA LEU A 297 -16.45 18.96 18.32
C LEU A 297 -15.54 17.76 18.05
N LYS A 298 -14.29 17.99 17.67
CA LYS A 298 -13.29 16.95 17.36
C LYS A 298 -12.96 16.03 18.55
N VAL A 299 -13.14 16.50 19.79
CA VAL A 299 -12.97 15.67 20.99
C VAL A 299 -14.07 14.60 21.12
N ARG A 300 -15.29 14.90 20.65
CA ARG A 300 -16.47 14.04 20.84
C ARG A 300 -16.97 13.35 19.56
N VAL A 301 -16.71 13.96 18.41
CA VAL A 301 -17.20 13.55 17.09
C VAL A 301 -16.03 13.62 16.14
N SER A 302 -15.65 12.46 15.63
CA SER A 302 -14.59 12.31 14.65
C SER A 302 -14.83 13.12 13.40
N LEU A 303 -13.78 13.79 12.91
CA LEU A 303 -13.84 14.58 11.69
C LEU A 303 -13.93 13.63 10.49
N PRO A 304 -15.03 13.64 9.72
CA PRO A 304 -15.20 12.77 8.57
C PRO A 304 -14.11 13.07 7.53
N PRO A 305 -13.53 12.04 6.90
CA PRO A 305 -12.56 12.20 5.83
C PRO A 305 -13.21 12.82 4.58
N GLY A 306 -12.38 13.10 3.57
CA GLY A 306 -12.83 13.68 2.31
C GLY A 306 -13.21 15.17 2.43
N GLN A 307 -14.35 15.57 1.87
CA GLN A 307 -14.70 16.99 1.70
C GLN A 307 -14.82 17.75 3.03
N LEU A 308 -15.35 17.11 4.08
CA LEU A 308 -15.48 17.76 5.40
C LEU A 308 -14.11 17.97 6.05
N PHE A 309 -13.20 17.01 5.92
CA PHE A 309 -11.81 17.14 6.37
C PHE A 309 -11.07 18.27 5.64
N GLU A 310 -11.20 18.34 4.32
CA GLU A 310 -10.57 19.39 3.51
C GLU A 310 -11.12 20.78 3.86
N ARG A 311 -12.45 20.91 4.00
CA ARG A 311 -13.08 22.16 4.43
C ARG A 311 -12.59 22.59 5.82
N TYR A 312 -12.54 21.66 6.77
CA TYR A 312 -11.99 21.92 8.11
C TYR A 312 -10.55 22.42 8.03
N THR A 313 -9.67 21.72 7.31
CA THR A 313 -8.25 22.07 7.19
C THR A 313 -8.08 23.47 6.61
N ARG A 314 -8.82 23.80 5.56
CA ARG A 314 -8.83 25.14 4.95
C ARG A 314 -9.27 26.23 5.94
N PHE A 315 -10.30 25.96 6.74
CA PHE A 315 -10.78 26.92 7.74
C PHE A 315 -9.84 27.05 8.94
N GLU A 316 -9.19 25.96 9.34
CA GLU A 316 -8.14 25.97 10.37
C GLU A 316 -6.95 26.83 9.93
N GLU A 317 -6.47 26.66 8.70
CA GLU A 317 -5.42 27.52 8.12
C GLU A 317 -5.85 28.99 8.05
N HIS A 318 -7.10 29.25 7.68
CA HIS A 318 -7.64 30.62 7.62
C HIS A 318 -7.78 31.26 9.02
N ALA A 319 -8.21 30.47 10.01
CA ALA A 319 -8.26 30.93 11.40
C ALA A 319 -6.86 31.20 11.94
N GLN A 320 -5.85 30.40 11.59
CA GLN A 320 -4.46 30.67 11.95
C GLN A 320 -3.98 32.01 11.38
N LYS A 321 -4.31 32.34 10.13
CA LYS A 321 -4.03 33.67 9.55
C LYS A 321 -4.78 34.79 10.29
N SER A 322 -6.00 34.52 10.76
CA SER A 322 -6.78 35.46 11.57
C SER A 322 -6.14 35.72 12.94
N ILE A 323 -5.55 34.70 13.59
CA ILE A 323 -4.75 34.85 14.81
C ILE A 323 -3.59 35.80 14.57
N ASP A 324 -2.84 35.59 13.49
CA ASP A 324 -1.66 36.40 13.19
C ASP A 324 -2.03 37.85 12.87
N ALA A 325 -3.15 38.07 12.18
CA ALA A 325 -3.69 39.42 11.90
C ALA A 325 -4.08 40.15 13.19
N LEU A 326 -4.80 39.49 14.10
CA LEU A 326 -5.20 40.08 15.39
C LEU A 326 -3.99 40.40 16.26
N ARG A 327 -3.00 39.51 16.33
CA ARG A 327 -1.72 39.79 17.03
C ARG A 327 -0.97 40.97 16.43
N GLY A 328 -1.02 41.14 15.11
CA GLY A 328 -0.46 42.29 14.42
C GLY A 328 -1.16 43.60 14.82
N LEU A 329 -2.49 43.56 14.92
CA LEU A 329 -3.31 44.69 15.35
C LEU A 329 -3.04 45.08 16.81
N ASP A 330 -2.93 44.12 17.72
CA ASP A 330 -2.61 44.38 19.13
C ASP A 330 -1.25 45.07 19.27
N LYS A 331 -0.23 44.57 18.57
CA LYS A 331 1.10 45.22 18.54
C LYS A 331 1.06 46.64 17.98
N PHE A 332 0.20 46.89 16.98
CA PHE A 332 0.01 48.23 16.43
C PHE A 332 -0.61 49.16 17.48
N TYR A 333 -1.67 48.73 18.17
CA TYR A 333 -2.31 49.52 19.23
C TYR A 333 -1.37 49.79 20.39
N GLU A 334 -0.58 48.81 20.84
CA GLU A 334 0.43 49.02 21.88
C GLU A 334 1.47 50.07 21.48
N LYS A 335 1.90 50.06 20.21
CA LYS A 335 2.86 51.04 19.69
C LYS A 335 2.27 52.44 19.63
N GLU A 336 1.04 52.59 19.14
CA GLU A 336 0.35 53.88 19.09
C GLU A 336 0.06 54.42 20.50
N ALA A 337 -0.36 53.57 21.44
CA ALA A 337 -0.57 53.95 22.83
C ALA A 337 0.72 54.50 23.47
N ARG A 338 1.87 53.82 23.26
CA ARG A 338 3.18 54.31 23.73
C ARG A 338 3.58 55.64 23.08
N SER A 339 3.28 55.84 21.79
CA SER A 339 3.53 57.09 21.07
C SER A 339 2.69 58.24 21.63
N LEU A 340 1.41 57.99 21.92
CA LEU A 340 0.50 58.93 22.55
C LEU A 340 0.93 59.29 23.98
N GLU A 341 1.33 58.31 24.79
CA GLU A 341 1.87 58.55 26.13
C GLU A 341 3.15 59.40 26.09
N PHE A 342 4.08 59.07 25.18
CA PHE A 342 5.32 59.84 25.03
C PHE A 342 5.05 61.29 24.59
N SER A 343 4.14 61.50 23.65
CA SER A 343 3.76 62.84 23.19
C SER A 343 3.00 63.64 24.25
N TYR A 344 2.20 62.99 25.10
CA TYR A 344 1.54 63.61 26.25
C TYR A 344 2.55 64.04 27.33
N GLN A 345 3.49 63.17 27.71
CA GLN A 345 4.55 63.48 28.68
C GLN A 345 5.44 64.63 28.21
N LYS A 346 5.79 64.65 26.91
CA LYS A 346 6.60 65.74 26.32
C LYS A 346 5.88 67.09 26.33
N LYS A 347 4.55 67.11 26.20
CA LYS A 347 3.75 68.34 26.35
C LYS A 347 3.68 68.81 27.80
N MET A 348 3.58 67.90 28.78
CA MET A 348 3.55 68.27 30.20
C MET A 348 4.89 68.79 30.73
N GLN A 349 6.02 68.45 30.09
CA GLN A 349 7.35 68.98 30.42
C GLN A 349 7.66 70.33 29.74
N ALA A 350 6.82 70.78 28.81
CA ALA A 350 6.98 72.03 28.06
C ALA A 350 6.10 73.18 28.58
N VAL A 351 5.35 72.93 29.66
CA VAL A 351 4.60 73.90 30.46
C VAL A 351 5.31 74.02 31.80
#